data_AF-A0A7K5SWF2-F1
#
_entry.id   AF-A0A7K5SWF2-F1
#
_cell.length_a   1.000
_cell.length_b   1.000
_cell.length_c   1.000
_cell.angle_alpha   90.00
_cell.angle_beta   90.00
_cell.angle_gamma   90.00
#
_symmetry.space_group_name_H-M   'P 1'
#
loop_
_entity.id
_entity.type
_entity.pdbx_description
1 polymer ?
#
loop_
_entity_poly.entity_id
_entity_poly.type
_entity_poly.pdbx_seq_one_letter_code
_entity_poly.pdbx_strand_id
1 'polypeptide(L)'
;MYLSYLLVALSFQSALSTTCPRRCSCDPAQSVQCYRATEIPREIPFTTRRLYISHSKIKQLQFTDFRRMSVLEELVLLCSGTESIENNTFKALSTLKSLELCKNQLKQIPTFLPSGLEILRLTDNSINALHASDFAGLMKLRVLDLRNNLIATLPPSAFSSLYNLQSLILDGNNMESVSAPLRLPRLKYLSMADNKLNSFPTNFFASFQSLHFLSLTGNFLTKVPLDLPKSLLSLKLEKNQLKMVRLRDVKHLENLSEFLLSENQLTSIDGAQLLPNLTTLELSKNQLHTVPLRLPSRLQKLDCSNNLIQRVTAQDFQGLQDLKHLFLDNNAVSTFEAGALQPCAQLSNLALEQNLLSSIPLRQVNLRTADTLARLDLKGNDIEDVGEQELKDLKQLQVLNLRNNKISLLDRKVLEYLPRLRHLYLDGNPWNCTCDLLRTRRALVAKGTDVRGGQCAAPAQSRGESWMSSKKILQQCEDNLSSMERGKEDRRKMKPNEASSVGVNTDDDYYDYELD
;
A
#
# COMPACT_ATOMS: atom_id res chain seq x y z
N MET A 1 -40.16 -16.77 -63.87
CA MET A 1 -38.77 -16.33 -63.62
C MET A 1 -38.81 -15.01 -62.87
N TYR A 2 -37.98 -14.94 -61.84
CA TYR A 2 -37.88 -14.00 -60.73
C TYR A 2 -37.87 -12.48 -60.99
N LEU A 3 -38.16 -11.76 -59.89
CA LEU A 3 -37.49 -10.54 -59.35
C LEU A 3 -38.22 -9.18 -59.41
N SER A 4 -39.01 -8.96 -58.36
CA SER A 4 -39.07 -7.79 -57.46
C SER A 4 -38.10 -6.62 -57.66
N TYR A 5 -38.64 -5.38 -57.62
CA TYR A 5 -37.94 -4.20 -57.13
C TYR A 5 -38.85 -3.39 -56.21
N LEU A 6 -38.49 -3.32 -54.94
CA LEU A 6 -39.07 -2.46 -53.91
C LEU A 6 -38.25 -1.17 -53.83
N LEU A 7 -38.92 -0.03 -53.74
CA LEU A 7 -38.36 1.29 -53.51
C LEU A 7 -37.53 1.36 -52.23
N VAL A 8 -36.38 2.03 -52.29
CA VAL A 8 -35.81 2.72 -51.13
C VAL A 8 -35.42 4.14 -51.56
N ALA A 9 -36.05 5.10 -50.91
CA ALA A 9 -35.81 6.53 -51.05
C ALA A 9 -34.38 6.88 -50.60
N LEU A 10 -33.62 7.54 -51.46
CA LEU A 10 -32.39 8.22 -51.11
C LEU A 10 -32.74 9.59 -50.51
N SER A 11 -32.74 9.69 -49.19
CA SER A 11 -32.63 10.98 -48.51
C SER A 11 -31.17 11.45 -48.58
N PHE A 12 -30.97 12.55 -49.30
CA PHE A 12 -29.75 13.35 -49.24
C PHE A 12 -29.55 13.84 -47.79
N GLN A 13 -28.64 13.22 -47.05
CA GLN A 13 -27.97 13.85 -45.92
C GLN A 13 -26.56 14.22 -46.36
N SER A 14 -26.33 15.51 -46.53
CA SER A 14 -24.99 16.10 -46.69
C SER A 14 -24.21 15.88 -45.39
N ALA A 15 -23.52 14.75 -45.29
CA ALA A 15 -22.51 14.54 -44.26
C ALA A 15 -21.29 15.41 -44.62
N LEU A 16 -21.11 16.54 -43.92
CA LEU A 16 -19.79 17.16 -43.84
C LEU A 16 -18.87 16.13 -43.19
N SER A 17 -17.99 15.50 -43.98
CA SER A 17 -17.04 14.53 -43.46
C SER A 17 -16.04 15.26 -42.55
N THR A 18 -16.28 15.22 -41.24
CA THR A 18 -15.26 15.50 -40.23
C THR A 18 -14.27 14.34 -40.26
N THR A 19 -13.33 14.39 -41.19
CA THR A 19 -12.30 13.36 -41.34
C THR A 19 -11.41 13.38 -40.12
N CYS A 20 -11.39 12.26 -39.37
CA CYS A 20 -10.46 12.08 -38.27
C CYS A 20 -9.01 12.21 -38.78
N PRO A 21 -8.12 12.96 -38.09
CA PRO A 21 -6.76 13.13 -38.55
C PRO A 21 -5.99 11.81 -38.65
N ARG A 22 -5.01 11.76 -39.54
CA ARG A 22 -4.09 10.61 -39.62
C ARG A 22 -3.32 10.48 -38.31
N ARG A 23 -3.20 9.25 -37.80
CA ARG A 23 -2.61 8.91 -36.47
C ARG A 23 -3.46 9.34 -35.26
N CYS A 24 -4.71 9.69 -35.50
CA CYS A 24 -5.70 9.87 -34.44
C CYS A 24 -6.83 8.85 -34.57
N SER A 25 -7.48 8.57 -33.45
CA SER A 25 -8.74 7.85 -33.34
C SER A 25 -9.81 8.82 -32.84
N CYS A 26 -10.95 8.86 -33.51
CA CYS A 26 -12.06 9.76 -33.18
C CYS A 26 -13.28 8.92 -32.82
N ASP A 27 -13.79 9.15 -31.62
CA ASP A 27 -14.93 8.45 -31.03
C ASP A 27 -16.22 9.26 -31.27
N PRO A 28 -17.36 8.60 -31.61
CA PRO A 28 -18.70 9.20 -31.56
C PRO A 28 -19.00 10.06 -30.32
N ALA A 29 -18.42 9.74 -29.16
CA ALA A 29 -18.56 10.50 -27.92
C ALA A 29 -17.74 11.82 -27.88
N GLN A 30 -17.42 12.39 -29.04
CA GLN A 30 -16.68 13.64 -29.22
C GLN A 30 -15.29 13.62 -28.55
N SER A 31 -14.67 12.45 -28.51
CA SER A 31 -13.31 12.27 -28.01
C SER A 31 -12.35 12.00 -29.15
N VAL A 32 -11.16 12.61 -29.10
CA VAL A 32 -10.11 12.41 -30.08
C VAL A 32 -8.84 12.02 -29.34
N GLN A 33 -8.21 10.94 -29.80
CA GLN A 33 -6.96 10.42 -29.26
C GLN A 33 -5.90 10.40 -30.34
N CYS A 34 -4.79 11.09 -30.15
CA CYS A 34 -3.70 11.17 -31.11
C CYS A 34 -2.39 10.63 -30.53
N TYR A 35 -1.65 9.90 -31.35
CA TYR A 35 -0.37 9.30 -30.98
C TYR A 35 0.69 9.60 -32.02
N ARG A 36 1.94 9.80 -31.59
CA ARG A 36 3.09 10.00 -32.49
C ARG A 36 2.87 11.18 -33.47
N ALA A 37 2.17 12.22 -33.02
CA ALA A 37 1.99 13.45 -33.77
C ALA A 37 3.22 14.36 -33.61
N THR A 38 3.52 15.18 -34.61
CA THR A 38 4.61 16.18 -34.55
C THR A 38 4.09 17.60 -34.29
N GLU A 39 2.80 17.82 -34.57
CA GLU A 39 2.06 19.05 -34.35
C GLU A 39 0.62 18.70 -33.97
N ILE A 40 -0.16 19.67 -33.50
CA ILE A 40 -1.59 19.50 -33.25
C ILE A 40 -2.31 19.38 -34.62
N PRO A 41 -2.96 18.25 -34.95
CA PRO A 41 -3.57 18.07 -36.27
C PRO A 41 -4.70 19.07 -36.54
N ARG A 42 -4.64 19.76 -37.68
CA ARG A 42 -5.61 20.82 -38.05
C ARG A 42 -7.00 20.27 -38.39
N GLU A 43 -7.07 18.98 -38.72
CA GLU A 43 -8.30 18.26 -39.07
C GLU A 43 -9.11 17.80 -37.86
N ILE A 44 -8.64 18.05 -36.62
CA ILE A 44 -9.40 17.69 -35.42
C ILE A 44 -10.78 18.38 -35.48
N PRO A 45 -11.89 17.62 -35.33
CA PRO A 45 -13.23 18.20 -35.36
C PRO A 45 -13.39 19.29 -34.31
N PHE A 46 -13.89 20.47 -34.69
CA PHE A 46 -14.11 21.59 -33.76
C PHE A 46 -15.21 21.31 -32.72
N THR A 47 -15.97 20.22 -32.90
CA THR A 47 -16.96 19.71 -31.94
C THR A 47 -16.36 18.79 -30.87
N THR A 48 -15.04 18.57 -30.88
CA THR A 48 -14.34 17.71 -29.91
C THR A 48 -14.46 18.29 -28.49
N ARG A 49 -14.87 17.45 -27.54
CA ARG A 49 -14.96 17.80 -26.11
C ARG A 49 -13.78 17.29 -25.30
N ARG A 50 -13.18 16.17 -25.71
CA ARG A 50 -12.05 15.54 -25.00
C ARG A 50 -10.93 15.23 -25.97
N LEU A 51 -9.80 15.89 -25.81
CA LEU A 51 -8.63 15.72 -26.67
C LEU A 51 -7.47 15.12 -25.87
N TYR A 52 -7.06 13.93 -26.26
CA TYR A 52 -5.93 13.22 -25.68
C TYR A 52 -4.81 13.12 -26.71
N ILE A 53 -3.64 13.63 -26.36
CA ILE A 53 -2.46 13.54 -27.20
C ILE A 53 -1.35 12.96 -26.33
N SER A 54 -0.80 11.83 -26.76
CA SER A 54 0.28 11.19 -26.01
C SER A 54 1.40 10.70 -26.91
N HIS A 55 2.59 10.52 -26.32
CA HIS A 55 3.76 9.95 -27.00
C HIS A 55 4.03 10.63 -28.35
N SER A 56 3.94 11.96 -28.35
CA SER A 56 4.07 12.83 -29.50
C SER A 56 5.37 13.64 -29.41
N LYS A 57 5.69 14.45 -30.43
CA LYS A 57 6.90 15.27 -30.50
C LYS A 57 6.53 16.73 -30.75
N ILE A 58 5.65 17.27 -29.92
CA ILE A 58 5.11 18.62 -30.04
C ILE A 58 5.94 19.51 -29.12
N LYS A 59 6.94 20.19 -29.67
CA LYS A 59 7.87 21.02 -28.88
C LYS A 59 7.25 22.32 -28.38
N GLN A 60 6.29 22.85 -29.10
CA GLN A 60 5.67 24.14 -28.80
C GLN A 60 4.17 24.07 -29.06
N LEU A 61 3.38 24.67 -28.18
CA LEU A 61 1.97 24.95 -28.41
C LEU A 61 1.76 26.44 -28.70
N GLN A 62 0.84 26.72 -29.60
CA GLN A 62 0.51 28.05 -30.08
C GLN A 62 -0.98 28.33 -30.01
N PHE A 63 -1.36 29.60 -30.00
CA PHE A 63 -2.78 29.99 -30.00
C PHE A 63 -3.56 29.40 -31.18
N THR A 64 -2.92 29.27 -32.35
CA THR A 64 -3.57 28.76 -33.56
C THR A 64 -3.98 27.29 -33.47
N ASP A 65 -3.33 26.50 -32.60
CA ASP A 65 -3.61 25.07 -32.42
C ASP A 65 -5.02 24.82 -31.88
N PHE A 66 -5.49 25.69 -30.98
CA PHE A 66 -6.73 25.50 -30.23
C PHE A 66 -7.81 26.54 -30.54
N ARG A 67 -7.53 27.50 -31.44
CA ARG A 67 -8.41 28.66 -31.72
C ARG A 67 -9.86 28.29 -32.04
N ARG A 68 -10.10 27.11 -32.65
CA ARG A 68 -11.43 26.65 -33.07
C ARG A 68 -12.10 25.68 -32.10
N MET A 69 -11.43 25.29 -31.00
CA MET A 69 -11.89 24.24 -30.08
C MET A 69 -12.64 24.82 -28.87
N SER A 70 -13.59 25.74 -29.09
CA SER A 70 -14.24 26.51 -28.02
C SER A 70 -15.15 25.69 -27.10
N VAL A 71 -15.49 24.45 -27.49
CA VAL A 71 -16.32 23.50 -26.73
C VAL A 71 -15.50 22.41 -26.02
N LEU A 72 -14.16 22.49 -26.07
CA LEU A 72 -13.29 21.54 -25.41
C LEU A 72 -13.44 21.64 -23.90
N GLU A 73 -13.65 20.50 -23.24
CA GLU A 73 -13.83 20.39 -21.79
C GLU A 73 -12.59 19.79 -21.11
N GLU A 74 -11.87 18.92 -21.83
CA GLU A 74 -10.69 18.22 -21.34
C GLU A 74 -9.60 18.18 -22.40
N LEU A 75 -8.40 18.61 -22.01
CA LEU A 75 -7.19 18.54 -22.82
C LEU A 75 -6.11 17.81 -22.03
N VAL A 76 -5.66 16.68 -22.57
CA VAL A 76 -4.55 15.90 -22.02
C VAL A 76 -3.43 15.84 -23.04
N LEU A 77 -2.27 16.37 -22.68
CA LEU A 77 -1.04 16.33 -23.47
C LEU A 77 0.08 15.68 -22.64
N LEU A 78 0.25 14.37 -22.83
CA LEU A 78 1.17 13.54 -22.05
C LEU A 78 2.41 13.17 -22.87
N CYS A 79 3.60 13.13 -22.27
CA CYS A 79 4.81 12.57 -22.90
C CYS A 79 5.04 13.14 -24.32
N SER A 80 4.84 14.44 -24.51
CA SER A 80 4.87 15.07 -25.85
C SER A 80 6.14 15.89 -26.10
N GLY A 81 6.99 16.05 -25.08
CA GLY A 81 8.24 16.81 -25.17
C GLY A 81 8.00 18.31 -25.34
N THR A 82 6.88 18.83 -24.83
CA THR A 82 6.54 20.25 -24.95
C THR A 82 7.49 21.09 -24.10
N GLU A 83 8.25 21.97 -24.73
CA GLU A 83 9.25 22.84 -24.09
C GLU A 83 8.67 24.23 -23.79
N SER A 84 7.75 24.72 -24.62
CA SER A 84 7.20 26.07 -24.51
C SER A 84 5.73 26.16 -24.93
N ILE A 85 5.01 27.12 -24.35
CA ILE A 85 3.61 27.40 -24.66
C ILE A 85 3.49 28.90 -24.90
N GLU A 86 2.99 29.30 -26.07
CA GLU A 86 2.78 30.70 -26.42
C GLU A 86 1.74 31.35 -25.49
N ASN A 87 1.90 32.64 -25.20
CA ASN A 87 0.92 33.39 -24.42
C ASN A 87 -0.47 33.30 -25.05
N ASN A 88 -1.50 33.14 -24.21
CA ASN A 88 -2.90 33.00 -24.62
C ASN A 88 -3.22 31.72 -25.40
N THR A 89 -2.32 30.72 -25.48
CA THR A 89 -2.57 29.44 -26.19
C THR A 89 -3.95 28.85 -25.86
N PHE A 90 -4.31 28.85 -24.57
CA PHE A 90 -5.56 28.26 -24.08
C PHE A 90 -6.73 29.24 -23.98
N LYS A 91 -6.56 30.51 -24.35
CA LYS A 91 -7.57 31.57 -24.15
C LYS A 91 -8.88 31.30 -24.89
N ALA A 92 -8.83 30.60 -26.03
CA ALA A 92 -10.02 30.24 -26.81
C ALA A 92 -10.84 29.10 -26.17
N LEU A 93 -10.29 28.38 -25.19
CA LEU A 93 -10.88 27.19 -24.59
C LEU A 93 -11.82 27.57 -23.41
N SER A 94 -12.88 28.32 -23.70
CA SER A 94 -13.77 28.89 -22.68
C SER A 94 -14.53 27.87 -21.83
N THR A 95 -14.72 26.64 -22.32
CA THR A 95 -15.41 25.55 -21.62
C THR A 95 -14.47 24.58 -20.92
N LEU A 96 -13.16 24.81 -20.98
CA LEU A 96 -12.17 23.88 -20.47
C LEU A 96 -12.27 23.76 -18.94
N LYS A 97 -12.43 22.53 -18.48
CA LYS A 97 -12.50 22.17 -17.05
C LYS A 97 -11.25 21.43 -16.59
N SER A 98 -10.64 20.63 -17.46
CA SER A 98 -9.43 19.88 -17.13
C SER A 98 -8.33 20.13 -18.15
N LEU A 99 -7.15 20.48 -17.64
CA LEU A 99 -5.93 20.65 -18.42
C LEU A 99 -4.80 19.84 -17.78
N GLU A 100 -4.27 18.87 -18.53
CA GLU A 100 -3.18 18.02 -18.10
C GLU A 100 -2.02 18.11 -19.09
N LEU A 101 -0.87 18.60 -18.64
CA LEU A 101 0.34 18.74 -19.45
C LEU A 101 1.49 17.92 -18.83
N CYS A 102 1.20 16.69 -18.41
CA CYS A 102 2.13 15.85 -17.67
C CYS A 102 3.28 15.31 -18.53
N LYS A 103 4.46 15.05 -17.92
CA LYS A 103 5.64 14.47 -18.59
C LYS A 103 6.06 15.26 -19.83
N ASN A 104 6.14 16.58 -19.68
CA ASN A 104 6.68 17.50 -20.69
C ASN A 104 7.96 18.16 -20.16
N GLN A 105 8.42 19.24 -20.80
CA GLN A 105 9.66 19.95 -20.44
C GLN A 105 9.37 21.42 -20.11
N LEU A 106 8.17 21.71 -19.59
CA LEU A 106 7.75 23.06 -19.28
C LEU A 106 8.59 23.62 -18.13
N LYS A 107 9.11 24.83 -18.30
CA LYS A 107 9.90 25.53 -17.27
C LYS A 107 9.09 26.51 -16.42
N GLN A 108 7.87 26.83 -16.86
CA GLN A 108 6.99 27.81 -16.24
C GLN A 108 5.53 27.36 -16.39
N ILE A 109 4.66 27.89 -15.54
CA ILE A 109 3.21 27.69 -15.68
C ILE A 109 2.72 28.42 -16.95
N PRO A 110 1.82 27.83 -17.75
CA PRO A 110 1.25 28.51 -18.90
C PRO A 110 0.48 29.77 -18.49
N THR A 111 0.70 30.88 -19.20
CA THR A 111 0.02 32.15 -18.92
C THR A 111 -1.41 32.16 -19.47
N PHE A 112 -2.31 32.92 -18.83
CA PHE A 112 -3.70 33.13 -19.26
C PHE A 112 -4.54 31.83 -19.35
N LEU A 113 -4.46 30.99 -18.32
CA LEU A 113 -5.29 29.80 -18.19
C LEU A 113 -6.80 30.16 -18.11
N PRO A 114 -7.71 29.32 -18.67
CA PRO A 114 -9.15 29.58 -18.63
C PRO A 114 -9.69 29.64 -17.19
N SER A 115 -10.50 30.64 -16.88
CA SER A 115 -11.12 30.80 -15.54
C SER A 115 -12.12 29.72 -15.17
N GLY A 116 -12.59 28.96 -16.17
CA GLY A 116 -13.46 27.79 -16.00
C GLY A 116 -12.77 26.54 -15.44
N LEU A 117 -11.43 26.55 -15.36
CA LEU A 117 -10.63 25.37 -15.04
C LEU A 117 -10.88 24.87 -13.61
N GLU A 118 -11.11 23.56 -13.48
CA GLU A 118 -11.34 22.84 -12.22
C GLU A 118 -10.16 21.94 -11.86
N ILE A 119 -9.44 21.41 -12.85
CA ILE A 119 -8.30 20.51 -12.69
C ILE A 119 -7.13 21.03 -13.52
N LEU A 120 -5.98 21.22 -12.88
CA LEU A 120 -4.72 21.53 -13.54
C LEU A 120 -3.65 20.54 -13.07
N ARG A 121 -3.11 19.75 -14.01
CA ARG A 121 -2.00 18.83 -13.75
C ARG A 121 -0.79 19.16 -14.62
N LEU A 122 0.33 19.41 -13.96
CA LEU A 122 1.61 19.77 -14.58
C LEU A 122 2.73 18.86 -14.06
N THR A 123 2.38 17.63 -13.69
CA THR A 123 3.29 16.63 -13.12
C THR A 123 4.44 16.29 -14.07
N ASP A 124 5.62 16.00 -13.54
CA ASP A 124 6.81 15.60 -14.32
C ASP A 124 7.17 16.65 -15.39
N ASN A 125 7.43 17.88 -14.95
CA ASN A 125 7.91 18.96 -15.80
C ASN A 125 9.23 19.52 -15.22
N SER A 126 9.64 20.72 -15.63
CA SER A 126 10.84 21.40 -15.14
C SER A 126 10.51 22.78 -14.58
N ILE A 127 9.32 22.96 -14.02
CA ILE A 127 8.85 24.24 -13.46
C ILE A 127 9.67 24.55 -12.22
N ASN A 128 10.37 25.69 -12.21
CA ASN A 128 11.32 26.03 -11.14
C ASN A 128 10.84 27.15 -10.19
N ALA A 129 9.86 27.94 -10.62
CA ALA A 129 9.34 29.07 -9.86
C ALA A 129 7.83 29.22 -10.11
N LEU A 130 7.15 29.76 -9.09
CA LEU A 130 5.77 30.19 -9.17
C LEU A 130 5.71 31.71 -9.08
N HIS A 131 4.83 32.32 -9.85
CA HIS A 131 4.59 33.76 -9.88
C HIS A 131 3.15 34.09 -9.49
N ALA A 132 2.91 35.32 -9.04
CA ALA A 132 1.58 35.79 -8.62
C ALA A 132 0.52 35.69 -9.72
N SER A 133 0.94 35.77 -10.99
CA SER A 133 0.07 35.72 -12.16
C SER A 133 -0.32 34.31 -12.60
N ASP A 134 0.41 33.28 -12.18
CA ASP A 134 0.33 31.92 -12.77
C ASP A 134 -1.07 31.29 -12.62
N PHE A 135 -1.73 31.55 -11.50
CA PHE A 135 -3.05 31.03 -11.18
C PHE A 135 -4.12 32.13 -11.03
N ALA A 136 -3.83 33.33 -11.55
CA ALA A 136 -4.73 34.47 -11.42
C ALA A 136 -6.11 34.17 -12.04
N GLY A 137 -7.18 34.40 -11.28
CA GLY A 137 -8.56 34.22 -11.75
C GLY A 137 -9.06 32.78 -11.82
N LEU A 138 -8.27 31.78 -11.42
CA LEU A 138 -8.67 30.35 -11.39
C LEU A 138 -9.54 30.01 -10.18
N MET A 139 -10.63 30.76 -9.98
CA MET A 139 -11.50 30.64 -8.81
C MET A 139 -12.26 29.32 -8.75
N LYS A 140 -12.40 28.60 -9.86
CA LYS A 140 -13.06 27.29 -9.92
C LYS A 140 -12.11 26.11 -9.70
N LEU A 141 -10.80 26.35 -9.60
CA LEU A 141 -9.82 25.29 -9.50
C LEU A 141 -10.00 24.51 -8.19
N ARG A 142 -10.07 23.18 -8.31
CA ARG A 142 -10.26 22.23 -7.21
C ARG A 142 -9.04 21.36 -7.00
N VAL A 143 -8.33 21.02 -8.08
CA VAL A 143 -7.14 20.16 -8.05
C VAL A 143 -5.99 20.87 -8.76
N LEU A 144 -4.88 21.02 -8.04
CA LEU A 144 -3.61 21.50 -8.57
C LEU A 144 -2.52 20.48 -8.25
N ASP A 145 -1.98 19.86 -9.30
CA ASP A 145 -0.90 18.87 -9.20
C ASP A 145 0.35 19.42 -9.90
N LEU A 146 1.38 19.66 -9.10
CA LEU A 146 2.69 20.19 -9.50
C LEU A 146 3.82 19.21 -9.13
N ARG A 147 3.50 17.92 -8.97
CA ARG A 147 4.48 16.91 -8.58
C ARG A 147 5.66 16.81 -9.54
N ASN A 148 6.82 16.41 -9.03
CA ASN A 148 8.03 16.14 -9.82
C ASN A 148 8.40 17.33 -10.72
N ASN A 149 8.58 18.48 -10.08
CA ASN A 149 9.06 19.71 -10.69
C ASN A 149 10.30 20.20 -9.92
N LEU A 150 10.72 21.43 -10.15
CA LEU A 150 11.92 22.02 -9.55
C LEU A 150 11.58 23.21 -8.63
N ILE A 151 10.35 23.26 -8.10
CA ILE A 151 9.86 24.41 -7.32
C ILE A 151 10.61 24.48 -6.00
N ALA A 152 11.22 25.63 -5.73
CA ALA A 152 11.99 25.86 -4.50
C ALA A 152 11.24 26.69 -3.45
N THR A 153 10.30 27.55 -3.87
CA THR A 153 9.57 28.46 -2.97
C THR A 153 8.08 28.52 -3.31
N LEU A 154 7.25 28.74 -2.28
CA LEU A 154 5.81 28.92 -2.40
C LEU A 154 5.43 30.37 -2.05
N PRO A 155 5.36 31.28 -3.04
CA PRO A 155 4.90 32.64 -2.78
C PRO A 155 3.39 32.64 -2.51
N PRO A 156 2.92 33.15 -1.35
CA PRO A 156 1.49 33.16 -1.01
C PRO A 156 0.62 33.88 -2.05
N SER A 157 1.19 34.88 -2.73
CA SER A 157 0.51 35.65 -3.77
C SER A 157 0.07 34.79 -4.97
N ALA A 158 0.82 33.74 -5.33
CA ALA A 158 0.45 32.82 -6.42
C ALA A 158 -0.86 32.07 -6.12
N PHE A 159 -1.14 31.78 -4.85
CA PHE A 159 -2.30 30.99 -4.43
C PHE A 159 -3.52 31.86 -4.06
N SER A 160 -3.42 33.19 -4.19
CA SER A 160 -4.42 34.15 -3.70
C SER A 160 -5.82 33.99 -4.32
N SER A 161 -5.92 33.50 -5.55
CA SER A 161 -7.19 33.31 -6.27
C SER A 161 -7.84 31.94 -6.04
N LEU A 162 -7.14 31.00 -5.40
CA LEU A 162 -7.48 29.57 -5.36
C LEU A 162 -8.43 29.22 -4.20
N TYR A 163 -9.51 29.98 -4.04
CA TYR A 163 -10.45 29.85 -2.91
C TYR A 163 -11.19 28.51 -2.83
N ASN A 164 -11.38 27.84 -3.97
CA ASN A 164 -12.08 26.56 -4.09
C ASN A 164 -11.15 25.34 -4.14
N LEU A 165 -9.85 25.54 -3.99
CA LEU A 165 -8.88 24.46 -4.08
C LEU A 165 -9.13 23.44 -2.98
N GLN A 166 -9.24 22.17 -3.36
CA GLN A 166 -9.51 21.04 -2.48
C GLN A 166 -8.30 20.12 -2.36
N SER A 167 -7.49 20.01 -3.41
CA SER A 167 -6.28 19.19 -3.44
C SER A 167 -5.11 20.00 -4.02
N LEU A 168 -4.03 20.07 -3.25
CA LEU A 168 -2.75 20.65 -3.65
C LEU A 168 -1.65 19.61 -3.46
N ILE A 169 -0.99 19.23 -4.56
CA ILE A 169 0.04 18.20 -4.57
C ILE A 169 1.35 18.81 -5.10
N LEU A 170 2.36 18.83 -4.25
CA LEU A 170 3.66 19.47 -4.48
C LEU A 170 4.83 18.49 -4.29
N ASP A 171 4.56 17.19 -4.37
CA ASP A 171 5.55 16.16 -4.06
C ASP A 171 6.73 16.18 -5.03
N GLY A 172 7.92 15.74 -4.60
CA GLY A 172 9.07 15.62 -5.49
C GLY A 172 9.55 16.96 -6.04
N ASN A 173 9.56 18.01 -5.21
CA ASN A 173 10.06 19.34 -5.55
C ASN A 173 11.32 19.66 -4.72
N ASN A 174 11.83 20.89 -4.84
CA ASN A 174 13.08 21.31 -4.20
C ASN A 174 12.85 22.28 -3.04
N MET A 175 11.70 22.18 -2.34
CA MET A 175 11.36 23.14 -1.29
C MET A 175 12.16 22.88 -0.01
N GLU A 176 12.98 23.85 0.41
CA GLU A 176 13.73 23.79 1.67
C GLU A 176 12.99 24.45 2.84
N SER A 177 12.12 25.42 2.53
CA SER A 177 11.32 26.15 3.52
C SER A 177 10.03 26.69 2.90
N VAL A 178 9.10 27.11 3.76
CA VAL A 178 7.89 27.84 3.37
C VAL A 178 7.83 29.17 4.12
N SER A 179 7.50 30.25 3.42
CA SER A 179 7.72 31.62 3.92
C SER A 179 6.51 32.22 4.66
N ALA A 180 5.28 31.80 4.35
CA ALA A 180 4.07 32.34 4.98
C ALA A 180 2.84 31.41 4.78
N PRO A 181 1.80 31.55 5.62
CA PRO A 181 0.56 30.77 5.49
C PRO A 181 -0.13 30.98 4.14
N LEU A 182 -0.60 29.90 3.53
CA LEU A 182 -1.36 29.94 2.28
C LEU A 182 -2.85 30.02 2.58
N ARG A 183 -3.57 31.01 2.04
CA ARG A 183 -5.01 31.15 2.29
C ARG A 183 -5.85 30.21 1.42
N LEU A 184 -5.98 28.95 1.84
CA LEU A 184 -6.72 27.90 1.11
C LEU A 184 -7.81 27.27 2.01
N PRO A 185 -8.96 27.95 2.22
CA PRO A 185 -9.94 27.58 3.26
C PRO A 185 -10.69 26.27 2.98
N ARG A 186 -10.77 25.86 1.71
CA ARG A 186 -11.47 24.63 1.26
C ARG A 186 -10.53 23.45 1.02
N LEU A 187 -9.24 23.61 1.32
CA LEU A 187 -8.24 22.58 1.09
C LEU A 187 -8.51 21.39 1.98
N LYS A 188 -8.64 20.21 1.38
CA LYS A 188 -8.88 18.93 2.06
C LYS A 188 -7.66 18.02 2.04
N TYR A 189 -6.86 18.12 0.98
CA TYR A 189 -5.67 17.31 0.76
C TYR A 189 -4.49 18.22 0.45
N LEU A 190 -3.43 18.10 1.24
CA LEU A 190 -2.16 18.78 1.02
C LEU A 190 -1.04 17.75 1.09
N SER A 191 -0.24 17.68 0.04
CA SER A 191 0.96 16.85 0.01
C SER A 191 2.15 17.69 -0.42
N MET A 192 3.21 17.64 0.39
CA MET A 192 4.53 18.20 0.11
C MET A 192 5.59 17.13 0.34
N ALA A 193 5.28 15.89 -0.04
CA ALA A 193 6.16 14.75 0.17
C ALA A 193 7.43 14.88 -0.68
N ASP A 194 8.50 14.18 -0.31
CA ASP A 194 9.74 14.11 -1.08
C ASP A 194 10.27 15.50 -1.48
N ASN A 195 10.35 16.39 -0.48
CA ASN A 195 10.92 17.73 -0.59
C ASN A 195 12.12 17.83 0.38
N LYS A 196 12.58 19.05 0.68
CA LYS A 196 13.73 19.30 1.56
C LYS A 196 13.36 20.10 2.81
N LEU A 197 12.09 20.01 3.23
CA LEU A 197 11.57 20.83 4.32
C LEU A 197 12.16 20.38 5.65
N ASN A 198 12.73 21.32 6.41
CA ASN A 198 13.30 21.05 7.75
C ASN A 198 12.41 21.55 8.90
N SER A 199 11.54 22.51 8.63
CA SER A 199 10.67 23.17 9.62
C SER A 199 9.56 23.97 8.94
N PHE A 200 8.56 24.37 9.72
CA PHE A 200 7.47 25.25 9.28
C PHE A 200 7.41 26.50 10.17
N PRO A 201 7.08 27.67 9.59
CA PRO A 201 6.83 28.86 10.39
C PRO A 201 5.54 28.71 11.21
N THR A 202 5.46 29.44 12.32
CA THR A 202 4.28 29.46 13.19
C THR A 202 3.02 29.84 12.41
N ASN A 203 1.88 29.22 12.74
CA ASN A 203 0.59 29.44 12.08
C ASN A 203 0.52 29.08 10.58
N PHE A 204 1.51 28.39 10.01
CA PHE A 204 1.47 27.99 8.60
C PHE A 204 0.19 27.21 8.26
N PHE A 205 -0.18 26.25 9.12
CA PHE A 205 -1.33 25.37 8.91
C PHE A 205 -2.66 25.93 9.44
N ALA A 206 -2.64 27.05 10.18
CA ALA A 206 -3.81 27.57 10.89
C ALA A 206 -4.98 27.95 9.97
N SER A 207 -4.71 28.24 8.70
CA SER A 207 -5.74 28.63 7.71
C SER A 207 -6.41 27.44 7.02
N PHE A 208 -5.87 26.22 7.13
CA PHE A 208 -6.39 25.02 6.46
C PHE A 208 -7.50 24.35 7.29
N GLN A 209 -8.57 25.08 7.55
CA GLN A 209 -9.65 24.65 8.45
C GLN A 209 -10.38 23.37 7.99
N SER A 210 -10.31 23.05 6.69
CA SER A 210 -10.96 21.87 6.10
C SER A 210 -9.99 20.72 5.77
N LEU A 211 -8.75 20.78 6.25
CA LEU A 211 -7.70 19.83 5.88
C LEU A 211 -7.93 18.49 6.55
N HIS A 212 -8.10 17.43 5.75
CA HIS A 212 -8.31 16.06 6.24
C HIS A 212 -7.04 15.23 6.11
N PHE A 213 -6.24 15.47 5.06
CA PHE A 213 -5.05 14.69 4.74
C PHE A 213 -3.84 15.62 4.57
N LEU A 214 -2.79 15.36 5.35
CA LEU A 214 -1.50 16.03 5.24
C LEU A 214 -0.40 15.00 5.10
N SER A 215 0.33 15.05 3.99
CA SER A 215 1.57 14.29 3.82
C SER A 215 2.78 15.21 3.71
N LEU A 216 3.75 14.92 4.57
CA LEU A 216 5.08 15.54 4.61
C LEU A 216 6.15 14.43 4.60
N THR A 217 5.82 13.27 4.04
CA THR A 217 6.70 12.11 3.93
C THR A 217 7.99 12.49 3.18
N GLY A 218 9.14 11.91 3.53
CA GLY A 218 10.37 12.11 2.75
C GLY A 218 10.91 13.54 2.82
N ASN A 219 10.89 14.16 4.00
CA ASN A 219 11.45 15.49 4.24
C ASN A 219 12.55 15.41 5.32
N PHE A 220 13.04 16.56 5.79
CA PHE A 220 14.08 16.65 6.82
C PHE A 220 13.53 17.19 8.15
N LEU A 221 12.26 16.90 8.47
CA LEU A 221 11.62 17.41 9.68
C LEU A 221 12.22 16.76 10.92
N THR A 222 12.58 17.60 11.89
CA THR A 222 13.09 17.16 13.20
C THR A 222 12.04 17.21 14.30
N LYS A 223 10.90 17.86 14.04
CA LYS A 223 9.75 18.00 14.94
C LYS A 223 8.44 17.94 14.15
N VAL A 224 7.38 17.47 14.80
CA VAL A 224 6.02 17.59 14.26
C VAL A 224 5.66 19.07 14.13
N PRO A 225 5.07 19.53 13.00
CA PRO A 225 4.66 20.92 12.87
C PRO A 225 3.61 21.34 13.90
N LEU A 226 3.66 22.61 14.31
CA LEU A 226 2.68 23.20 15.21
C LEU A 226 1.43 23.68 14.46
N ASP A 227 0.37 23.98 15.20
CA ASP A 227 -0.87 24.59 14.69
C ASP A 227 -1.59 23.77 13.61
N LEU A 228 -1.42 22.44 13.63
CA LEU A 228 -2.16 21.52 12.76
C LEU A 228 -3.67 21.61 13.02
N PRO A 229 -4.52 21.60 11.98
CA PRO A 229 -5.96 21.82 12.12
C PRO A 229 -6.69 20.62 12.72
N LYS A 230 -7.72 20.87 13.55
CA LYS A 230 -8.54 19.81 14.19
C LYS A 230 -9.30 18.90 13.20
N SER A 231 -9.47 19.33 11.95
CA SER A 231 -10.12 18.56 10.89
C SER A 231 -9.28 17.41 10.35
N LEU A 232 -7.99 17.35 10.74
CA LEU A 232 -7.06 16.36 10.22
C LEU A 232 -7.45 14.93 10.63
N LEU A 233 -7.55 14.06 9.63
CA LEU A 233 -7.87 12.63 9.78
C LEU A 233 -6.62 11.76 9.61
N SER A 234 -5.68 12.18 8.75
CA SER A 234 -4.46 11.43 8.46
C SER A 234 -3.26 12.38 8.39
N LEU A 235 -2.21 12.03 9.13
CA LEU A 235 -0.94 12.74 9.18
C LEU A 235 0.20 11.79 8.84
N LYS A 236 0.84 12.03 7.69
CA LYS A 236 2.01 11.26 7.24
C LYS A 236 3.29 12.05 7.43
N LEU A 237 4.17 11.53 8.28
CA LEU A 237 5.49 12.07 8.61
C LEU A 237 6.59 11.01 8.43
N GLU A 238 6.33 10.01 7.59
CA GLU A 238 7.26 8.94 7.33
C GLU A 238 8.55 9.47 6.69
N LYS A 239 9.68 8.76 6.82
CA LYS A 239 10.94 9.13 6.18
C LYS A 239 11.38 10.56 6.51
N ASN A 240 11.40 10.88 7.79
CA ASN A 240 11.86 12.17 8.32
C ASN A 240 12.97 11.95 9.38
N GLN A 241 13.33 13.00 10.13
CA GLN A 241 14.40 12.96 11.13
C GLN A 241 13.85 13.20 12.55
N LEU A 242 12.62 12.75 12.82
CA LEU A 242 11.98 12.93 14.11
C LEU A 242 12.67 12.06 15.17
N LYS A 243 13.20 12.69 16.21
CA LYS A 243 13.79 11.98 17.38
C LYS A 243 12.80 11.77 18.52
N MET A 244 11.78 12.63 18.59
CA MET A 244 10.73 12.57 19.60
C MET A 244 9.43 13.15 19.06
N VAL A 245 8.30 12.66 19.57
CA VAL A 245 6.97 13.26 19.35
C VAL A 245 6.39 13.68 20.68
N ARG A 246 6.17 14.99 20.86
CA ARG A 246 5.45 15.51 22.03
C ARG A 246 3.95 15.47 21.78
N LEU A 247 3.30 14.41 22.24
CA LEU A 247 1.86 14.22 21.99
C LEU A 247 0.96 15.29 22.63
N ARG A 248 1.47 16.06 23.61
CA ARG A 248 0.79 17.24 24.13
C ARG A 248 0.60 18.34 23.09
N ASP A 249 1.51 18.43 22.10
CA ASP A 249 1.50 19.47 21.06
C ASP A 249 0.49 19.12 19.94
N VAL A 250 0.03 17.87 19.88
CA VAL A 250 -0.96 17.37 18.91
C VAL A 250 -2.25 16.85 19.54
N LYS A 251 -2.43 17.01 20.86
CA LYS A 251 -3.59 16.50 21.60
C LYS A 251 -4.94 17.07 21.14
N HIS A 252 -4.94 18.21 20.46
CA HIS A 252 -6.14 18.85 19.91
C HIS A 252 -6.61 18.21 18.61
N LEU A 253 -5.82 17.32 18.00
CA LEU A 253 -6.17 16.56 16.80
C LEU A 253 -7.12 15.39 17.14
N GLU A 254 -8.27 15.72 17.69
CA GLU A 254 -9.25 14.75 18.21
C GLU A 254 -9.82 13.83 17.12
N ASN A 255 -9.81 14.25 15.85
CA ASN A 255 -10.31 13.48 14.71
C ASN A 255 -9.23 12.63 14.02
N LEU A 256 -7.97 12.69 14.48
CA LEU A 256 -6.88 11.98 13.82
C LEU A 256 -7.08 10.47 13.95
N SER A 257 -7.19 9.81 12.80
CA SER A 257 -7.42 8.36 12.66
C SER A 257 -6.15 7.60 12.26
N GLU A 258 -5.27 8.25 11.51
CA GLU A 258 -4.02 7.68 11.02
C GLU A 258 -2.84 8.58 11.38
N PHE A 259 -1.84 8.00 12.02
CA PHE A 259 -0.59 8.70 12.32
C PHE A 259 0.60 7.84 11.87
N LEU A 260 1.18 8.21 10.72
CA LEU A 260 2.25 7.44 10.08
C LEU A 260 3.61 8.11 10.36
N LEU A 261 4.44 7.41 11.14
CA LEU A 261 5.72 7.88 11.67
C LEU A 261 6.88 6.91 11.32
N SER A 262 6.64 5.98 10.40
CA SER A 262 7.64 5.01 9.93
C SER A 262 8.91 5.68 9.39
N GLU A 263 10.06 5.00 9.48
CA GLU A 263 11.34 5.51 8.95
C GLU A 263 11.74 6.87 9.56
N ASN A 264 11.76 6.94 10.89
CA ASN A 264 12.24 8.10 11.66
C ASN A 264 13.35 7.66 12.65
N GLN A 265 13.67 8.51 13.63
CA GLN A 265 14.70 8.25 14.64
C GLN A 265 14.09 8.22 16.06
N LEU A 266 12.83 7.79 16.18
CA LEU A 266 12.11 7.80 17.45
C LEU A 266 12.66 6.72 18.39
N THR A 267 13.01 7.10 19.61
CA THR A 267 13.44 6.16 20.67
C THR A 267 12.29 5.75 21.59
N SER A 268 11.26 6.59 21.68
CA SER A 268 10.02 6.32 22.41
C SER A 268 8.87 7.19 21.89
N ILE A 269 7.64 6.75 22.17
CA ILE A 269 6.42 7.53 21.96
C ILE A 269 5.42 7.17 23.05
N ASP A 270 5.17 8.10 23.97
CA ASP A 270 4.34 7.84 25.15
C ASP A 270 3.12 8.76 25.20
N GLY A 271 1.96 8.19 25.50
CA GLY A 271 0.73 8.94 25.72
C GLY A 271 -0.12 9.14 24.48
N ALA A 272 -0.08 8.23 23.51
CA ALA A 272 -0.93 8.23 22.32
C ALA A 272 -2.43 8.15 22.65
N GLN A 273 -2.79 7.74 23.86
CA GLN A 273 -4.14 7.87 24.43
C GLN A 273 -4.73 9.29 24.36
N LEU A 274 -3.89 10.33 24.20
CA LEU A 274 -4.35 11.70 23.97
C LEU A 274 -5.01 11.91 22.60
N LEU A 275 -4.90 10.94 21.69
CA LEU A 275 -5.51 10.91 20.37
C LEU A 275 -6.61 9.82 20.35
N PRO A 276 -7.83 10.13 20.83
CA PRO A 276 -8.82 9.10 21.18
C PRO A 276 -9.41 8.35 19.98
N ASN A 277 -9.37 8.94 18.78
CA ASN A 277 -9.90 8.34 17.56
C ASN A 277 -8.83 7.69 16.69
N LEU A 278 -7.60 7.57 17.18
CA LEU A 278 -6.51 6.97 16.42
C LEU A 278 -6.77 5.47 16.23
N THR A 279 -6.84 5.04 14.98
CA THR A 279 -7.08 3.66 14.56
C THR A 279 -5.82 2.99 14.02
N THR A 280 -4.91 3.78 13.43
CA THR A 280 -3.67 3.29 12.83
C THR A 280 -2.48 4.09 13.34
N LEU A 281 -1.51 3.40 13.93
CA LEU A 281 -0.23 3.97 14.34
C LEU A 281 0.90 3.15 13.72
N GLU A 282 1.66 3.77 12.83
CA GLU A 282 2.81 3.15 12.17
C GLU A 282 4.12 3.76 12.65
N LEU A 283 4.96 2.92 13.23
CA LEU A 283 6.24 3.27 13.86
C LEU A 283 7.36 2.37 13.34
N SER A 284 7.16 1.71 12.19
CA SER A 284 8.15 0.80 11.64
C SER A 284 9.48 1.52 11.37
N LYS A 285 10.61 0.81 11.43
CA LYS A 285 11.93 1.37 11.11
C LYS A 285 12.27 2.63 11.92
N ASN A 286 12.11 2.53 13.24
CA ASN A 286 12.54 3.53 14.21
C ASN A 286 13.61 2.94 15.15
N GLN A 287 13.83 3.53 16.33
CA GLN A 287 14.81 3.10 17.33
C GLN A 287 14.13 2.76 18.67
N LEU A 288 12.89 2.26 18.62
CA LEU A 288 12.09 1.95 19.81
C LEU A 288 12.68 0.74 20.54
N HIS A 289 12.90 0.87 21.85
CA HIS A 289 13.41 -0.23 22.69
C HIS A 289 12.29 -1.01 23.40
N THR A 290 11.09 -0.43 23.46
CA THR A 290 9.89 -1.00 24.08
C THR A 290 8.68 -0.69 23.21
N VAL A 291 7.63 -1.49 23.34
CA VAL A 291 6.32 -1.15 22.77
C VAL A 291 5.82 0.15 23.44
N PRO A 292 5.22 1.09 22.69
CA PRO A 292 4.63 2.31 23.25
C PRO A 292 3.59 2.03 24.34
N LEU A 293 3.73 2.68 25.50
CA LEU A 293 2.73 2.58 26.56
C LEU A 293 1.60 3.59 26.36
N ARG A 294 0.43 3.28 26.94
CA ARG A 294 -0.73 4.20 26.97
C ARG A 294 -1.22 4.54 25.56
N LEU A 295 -1.48 3.49 24.79
CA LEU A 295 -2.08 3.56 23.45
C LEU A 295 -3.62 3.74 23.56
N PRO A 296 -4.27 4.33 22.54
CA PRO A 296 -5.72 4.55 22.54
C PRO A 296 -6.50 3.25 22.32
N SER A 297 -7.66 3.10 22.98
CA SER A 297 -8.44 1.85 22.95
C SER A 297 -9.07 1.51 21.59
N ARG A 298 -9.24 2.51 20.71
CA ARG A 298 -9.76 2.35 19.34
C ARG A 298 -8.70 1.91 18.33
N LEU A 299 -7.45 1.72 18.77
CA LEU A 299 -6.35 1.35 17.88
C LEU A 299 -6.60 -0.04 17.29
N GLN A 300 -6.61 -0.12 15.95
CA GLN A 300 -6.84 -1.35 15.19
C GLN A 300 -5.55 -1.90 14.58
N LYS A 301 -4.62 -1.02 14.18
CA LYS A 301 -3.32 -1.37 13.62
C LYS A 301 -2.20 -0.70 14.42
N LEU A 302 -1.28 -1.51 14.91
CA LEU A 302 -0.01 -1.07 15.48
C LEU A 302 1.14 -1.75 14.73
N ASP A 303 1.96 -0.94 14.08
CA ASP A 303 3.18 -1.41 13.44
C ASP A 303 4.41 -0.85 14.17
N CYS A 304 5.15 -1.75 14.84
CA CYS A 304 6.43 -1.46 15.47
C CYS A 304 7.54 -2.36 14.89
N SER A 305 7.38 -2.83 13.66
CA SER A 305 8.38 -3.64 12.97
C SER A 305 9.70 -2.90 12.80
N ASN A 306 10.81 -3.62 12.61
CA ASN A 306 12.12 -3.02 12.32
C ASN A 306 12.55 -2.00 13.40
N ASN A 307 12.47 -2.39 14.68
CA ASN A 307 12.87 -1.57 15.82
C ASN A 307 13.88 -2.35 16.69
N LEU A 308 14.10 -1.92 17.93
CA LEU A 308 15.04 -2.51 18.88
C LEU A 308 14.31 -3.11 20.10
N ILE A 309 13.06 -3.54 19.93
CA ILE A 309 12.22 -4.02 21.03
C ILE A 309 12.73 -5.38 21.51
N GLN A 310 12.97 -5.52 22.81
CA GLN A 310 13.53 -6.75 23.41
C GLN A 310 12.52 -7.55 24.23
N ARG A 311 11.52 -6.86 24.79
CA ARG A 311 10.57 -7.42 25.75
C ARG A 311 9.16 -6.95 25.43
N VAL A 312 8.21 -7.85 25.57
CA VAL A 312 6.77 -7.59 25.42
C VAL A 312 6.05 -8.06 26.67
N THR A 313 5.21 -7.19 27.23
CA THR A 313 4.51 -7.37 28.51
C THR A 313 3.00 -7.12 28.36
N ALA A 314 2.20 -7.61 29.31
CA ALA A 314 0.75 -7.38 29.30
C ALA A 314 0.37 -5.89 29.45
N GLN A 315 1.26 -5.11 30.08
CA GLN A 315 1.08 -3.67 30.27
C GLN A 315 1.14 -2.89 28.94
N ASP A 316 1.88 -3.40 27.96
CA ASP A 316 2.07 -2.75 26.65
C ASP A 316 0.75 -2.65 25.86
N PHE A 317 -0.14 -3.62 26.05
CA PHE A 317 -1.40 -3.72 25.30
C PHE A 317 -2.64 -3.44 26.16
N GLN A 318 -2.46 -2.85 27.34
CA GLN A 318 -3.56 -2.57 28.25
C GLN A 318 -4.65 -1.71 27.56
N GLY A 319 -5.87 -2.23 27.50
CA GLY A 319 -7.04 -1.53 26.95
C GLY A 319 -7.21 -1.61 25.42
N LEU A 320 -6.35 -2.34 24.70
CA LEU A 320 -6.37 -2.45 23.24
C LEU A 320 -7.32 -3.54 22.73
N GLN A 321 -8.62 -3.41 23.03
CA GLN A 321 -9.61 -4.43 22.69
C GLN A 321 -9.93 -4.51 21.21
N ASP A 322 -9.78 -3.40 20.47
CA ASP A 322 -10.07 -3.28 19.04
C ASP A 322 -8.85 -3.59 18.15
N LEU A 323 -7.70 -3.95 18.75
CA LEU A 323 -6.47 -4.22 18.00
C LEU A 323 -6.63 -5.48 17.15
N LYS A 324 -6.50 -5.33 15.83
CA LYS A 324 -6.63 -6.39 14.83
C LYS A 324 -5.30 -6.82 14.23
N HIS A 325 -4.38 -5.88 14.06
CA HIS A 325 -3.10 -6.11 13.40
C HIS A 325 -1.96 -5.60 14.27
N LEU A 326 -1.07 -6.51 14.64
CA LEU A 326 0.12 -6.22 15.43
C LEU A 326 1.36 -6.72 14.70
N PHE A 327 2.23 -5.77 14.32
CA PHE A 327 3.49 -6.05 13.64
C PHE A 327 4.66 -5.71 14.57
N LEU A 328 5.42 -6.74 14.93
CA LEU A 328 6.60 -6.70 15.78
C LEU A 328 7.77 -7.44 15.12
N ASP A 329 7.70 -7.69 13.82
CA ASP A 329 8.75 -8.36 13.07
C ASP A 329 10.05 -7.54 13.03
N ASN A 330 11.17 -8.21 12.79
CA ASN A 330 12.50 -7.59 12.69
C ASN A 330 12.83 -6.74 13.94
N ASN A 331 12.70 -7.35 15.11
CA ASN A 331 13.06 -6.75 16.40
C ASN A 331 14.07 -7.68 17.13
N ALA A 332 14.29 -7.45 18.42
CA ALA A 332 15.15 -8.28 19.26
C ALA A 332 14.36 -8.99 20.37
N VAL A 333 13.08 -9.31 20.12
CA VAL A 333 12.19 -9.84 21.15
C VAL A 333 12.63 -11.22 21.57
N SER A 334 13.13 -11.32 22.81
CA SER A 334 13.55 -12.58 23.45
C SER A 334 12.67 -12.97 24.61
N THR A 335 12.05 -11.99 25.28
CA THR A 335 11.11 -12.23 26.38
C THR A 335 9.72 -11.76 25.98
N PHE A 336 8.77 -12.69 25.96
CA PHE A 336 7.36 -12.41 25.74
C PHE A 336 6.57 -12.92 26.94
N GLU A 337 5.95 -12.02 27.70
CA GLU A 337 5.20 -12.35 28.91
C GLU A 337 3.99 -13.24 28.58
N ALA A 338 3.76 -14.28 29.40
CA ALA A 338 2.59 -15.12 29.27
C ALA A 338 1.31 -14.30 29.47
N GLY A 339 0.36 -14.44 28.55
CA GLY A 339 -0.86 -13.65 28.57
C GLY A 339 -0.70 -12.17 28.17
N ALA A 340 0.44 -11.73 27.62
CA ALA A 340 0.61 -10.34 27.18
C ALA A 340 -0.48 -9.89 26.19
N LEU A 341 -0.95 -10.80 25.34
CA LEU A 341 -1.99 -10.56 24.33
C LEU A 341 -3.42 -10.74 24.86
N GLN A 342 -3.62 -11.08 26.15
CA GLN A 342 -4.98 -11.23 26.72
C GLN A 342 -5.90 -10.01 26.53
N PRO A 343 -5.41 -8.76 26.57
CA PRO A 343 -6.26 -7.59 26.32
C PRO A 343 -6.75 -7.46 24.86
N CYS A 344 -6.05 -8.07 23.90
CA CYS A 344 -6.26 -7.88 22.46
C CYS A 344 -7.34 -8.84 21.92
N ALA A 345 -8.61 -8.55 22.21
CA ALA A 345 -9.72 -9.48 21.94
C ALA A 345 -10.06 -9.67 20.43
N GLN A 346 -9.62 -8.77 19.56
CA GLN A 346 -9.91 -8.80 18.11
C GLN A 346 -8.68 -9.11 17.25
N LEU A 347 -7.58 -9.59 17.84
CA LEU A 347 -6.33 -9.76 17.12
C LEU A 347 -6.47 -10.85 16.04
N SER A 348 -6.33 -10.44 14.78
CA SER A 348 -6.48 -11.30 13.61
C SER A 348 -5.15 -11.65 12.96
N ASN A 349 -4.18 -10.74 13.01
CA ASN A 349 -2.88 -10.86 12.39
C ASN A 349 -1.77 -10.48 13.38
N LEU A 350 -0.87 -11.43 13.63
CA LEU A 350 0.29 -11.26 14.48
C LEU A 350 1.56 -11.61 13.71
N ALA A 351 2.41 -10.62 13.49
CA ALA A 351 3.73 -10.80 12.87
C ALA A 351 4.84 -10.61 13.90
N LEU A 352 5.65 -11.64 14.07
CA LEU A 352 6.79 -11.73 14.99
C LEU A 352 8.01 -12.35 14.28
N GLU A 353 8.06 -12.28 12.94
CA GLU A 353 9.19 -12.84 12.19
C GLU A 353 10.49 -12.11 12.51
N GLN A 354 11.64 -12.79 12.37
CA GLN A 354 12.97 -12.24 12.61
C GLN A 354 13.10 -11.62 14.01
N ASN A 355 12.88 -12.44 15.03
CA ASN A 355 13.06 -12.11 16.45
C ASN A 355 13.91 -13.19 17.13
N LEU A 356 13.99 -13.19 18.47
CA LEU A 356 14.82 -14.11 19.26
C LEU A 356 13.95 -15.02 20.15
N LEU A 357 12.75 -15.38 19.68
CA LEU A 357 11.81 -16.19 20.44
C LEU A 357 12.24 -17.67 20.45
N SER A 358 12.33 -18.28 21.63
CA SER A 358 12.62 -19.71 21.79
C SER A 358 11.37 -20.60 21.83
N SER A 359 10.18 -19.99 21.92
CA SER A 359 8.88 -20.68 21.96
C SER A 359 7.78 -19.81 21.37
N ILE A 360 6.66 -20.44 21.00
CA ILE A 360 5.48 -19.73 20.47
C ILE A 360 4.84 -18.89 21.60
N PRO A 361 4.71 -17.57 21.46
CA PRO A 361 4.31 -16.68 22.55
C PRO A 361 2.79 -16.60 22.76
N LEU A 362 2.10 -17.74 22.75
CA LEU A 362 0.64 -17.82 22.84
C LEU A 362 0.13 -18.58 24.08
N ARG A 363 1.02 -18.84 25.05
CA ARG A 363 0.59 -19.37 26.35
C ARG A 363 -0.34 -18.37 27.04
N GLN A 364 -1.46 -18.89 27.54
CA GLN A 364 -2.48 -18.12 28.28
C GLN A 364 -3.13 -17.00 27.46
N VAL A 365 -3.20 -17.13 26.14
CA VAL A 365 -4.00 -16.25 25.30
C VAL A 365 -5.49 -16.40 25.64
N ASN A 366 -6.23 -15.30 25.65
CA ASN A 366 -7.65 -15.30 25.94
C ASN A 366 -8.42 -16.01 24.81
N LEU A 367 -9.47 -16.75 25.14
CA LEU A 367 -10.35 -17.44 24.18
C LEU A 367 -10.88 -16.50 23.08
N ARG A 368 -11.18 -15.24 23.41
CA ARG A 368 -11.63 -14.25 22.40
C ARG A 368 -10.57 -13.97 21.33
N THR A 369 -9.32 -13.81 21.76
CA THR A 369 -8.17 -13.62 20.86
C THR A 369 -7.91 -14.90 20.05
N ALA A 370 -8.02 -16.07 20.69
CA ALA A 370 -7.87 -17.36 20.02
C ALA A 370 -8.95 -17.62 18.94
N ASP A 371 -10.14 -17.06 19.15
CA ASP A 371 -11.29 -17.10 18.22
C ASP A 371 -11.21 -16.07 17.08
N THR A 372 -10.17 -15.24 17.02
CA THR A 372 -10.01 -14.21 15.96
C THR A 372 -8.70 -14.35 15.20
N LEU A 373 -7.66 -14.91 15.81
CA LEU A 373 -6.34 -15.03 15.19
C LEU A 373 -6.37 -15.93 13.95
N ALA A 374 -6.21 -15.32 12.78
CA ALA A 374 -6.23 -15.98 11.47
C ALA A 374 -4.82 -16.18 10.92
N ARG A 375 -3.87 -15.29 11.24
CA ARG A 375 -2.50 -15.35 10.76
C ARG A 375 -1.50 -15.17 11.90
N LEU A 376 -0.55 -16.10 11.98
CA LEU A 376 0.60 -16.06 12.87
C LEU A 376 1.88 -16.26 12.08
N ASP A 377 2.74 -15.24 12.10
CA ASP A 377 4.06 -15.30 11.47
C ASP A 377 5.18 -15.28 12.50
N LEU A 378 5.95 -16.36 12.56
CA LEU A 378 7.05 -16.61 13.50
C LEU A 378 8.34 -17.04 12.76
N LYS A 379 8.43 -16.75 11.46
CA LYS A 379 9.60 -17.08 10.65
C LYS A 379 10.89 -16.50 11.24
N GLY A 380 12.00 -17.22 11.19
CA GLY A 380 13.31 -16.67 11.57
C GLY A 380 13.43 -16.36 13.06
N ASN A 381 12.93 -17.26 13.91
CA ASN A 381 13.13 -17.22 15.36
C ASN A 381 13.98 -18.44 15.79
N ASP A 382 14.14 -18.65 17.10
CA ASP A 382 14.85 -19.78 17.69
C ASP A 382 13.90 -20.83 18.30
N ILE A 383 12.69 -20.99 17.73
CA ILE A 383 11.67 -21.89 18.28
C ILE A 383 12.10 -23.34 18.11
N GLU A 384 12.16 -24.09 19.21
CA GLU A 384 12.59 -25.50 19.20
C GLU A 384 11.43 -26.49 19.18
N ASP A 385 10.30 -26.14 19.81
CA ASP A 385 9.14 -27.00 19.96
C ASP A 385 7.83 -26.27 19.66
N VAL A 386 6.88 -27.02 19.12
CA VAL A 386 5.52 -26.60 18.84
C VAL A 386 4.61 -27.33 19.80
N GLY A 387 4.45 -26.77 21.00
CA GLY A 387 3.67 -27.42 22.06
C GLY A 387 2.15 -27.30 21.88
N GLU A 388 1.44 -28.24 22.52
CA GLU A 388 -0.02 -28.29 22.53
C GLU A 388 -0.63 -27.06 23.22
N GLN A 389 -0.03 -26.60 24.32
CA GLN A 389 -0.61 -25.52 25.14
C GLN A 389 -0.61 -24.16 24.42
N GLU A 390 0.29 -23.96 23.47
CA GLU A 390 0.38 -22.72 22.70
C GLU A 390 -0.65 -22.62 21.57
N LEU A 391 -1.11 -23.76 21.02
CA LEU A 391 -1.91 -23.78 19.80
C LEU A 391 -3.32 -24.37 19.94
N LYS A 392 -3.61 -25.08 21.05
CA LYS A 392 -4.87 -25.85 21.23
C LYS A 392 -6.16 -25.04 21.02
N ASP A 393 -6.13 -23.74 21.33
CA ASP A 393 -7.29 -22.87 21.31
C ASP A 393 -7.47 -22.11 19.97
N LEU A 394 -6.47 -22.14 19.07
CA LEU A 394 -6.41 -21.32 17.84
C LEU A 394 -7.21 -21.90 16.67
N LYS A 395 -8.52 -22.10 16.86
CA LYS A 395 -9.38 -22.79 15.90
C LYS A 395 -9.57 -22.03 14.59
N GLN A 396 -9.34 -20.72 14.58
CA GLN A 396 -9.48 -19.85 13.41
C GLN A 396 -8.20 -19.71 12.59
N LEU A 397 -7.06 -20.23 13.07
CA LEU A 397 -5.78 -20.02 12.42
C LEU A 397 -5.79 -20.63 11.01
N GLN A 398 -5.55 -19.78 10.01
CA GLN A 398 -5.50 -20.16 8.60
C GLN A 398 -4.07 -20.23 8.08
N VAL A 399 -3.20 -19.36 8.59
CA VAL A 399 -1.80 -19.26 8.18
C VAL A 399 -0.90 -19.35 9.40
N LEU A 400 0.00 -20.35 9.38
CA LEU A 400 1.07 -20.50 10.36
C LEU A 400 2.41 -20.57 9.65
N ASN A 401 3.27 -19.58 9.90
CA ASN A 401 4.61 -19.53 9.35
C ASN A 401 5.65 -19.76 10.44
N LEU A 402 6.34 -20.92 10.37
CA LEU A 402 7.39 -21.34 11.30
C LEU A 402 8.72 -21.57 10.57
N ARG A 403 8.90 -20.97 9.39
CA ARG A 403 10.13 -21.10 8.59
C ARG A 403 11.37 -20.70 9.37
N ASN A 404 12.52 -21.30 9.05
CA ASN A 404 13.82 -20.91 9.59
C ASN A 404 13.83 -20.83 11.13
N ASN A 405 13.33 -21.86 11.81
CA ASN A 405 13.39 -22.01 13.28
C ASN A 405 14.33 -23.18 13.64
N LYS A 406 14.24 -23.68 14.89
CA LYS A 406 15.04 -24.81 15.40
C LYS A 406 14.19 -26.08 15.62
N ILE A 407 13.04 -26.17 14.95
CA ILE A 407 12.09 -27.26 15.14
C ILE A 407 12.63 -28.55 14.53
N SER A 408 12.72 -29.61 15.33
CA SER A 408 13.18 -30.92 14.84
C SER A 408 12.07 -31.94 14.69
N LEU A 409 10.98 -31.80 15.44
CA LEU A 409 9.84 -32.72 15.46
C LEU A 409 8.53 -31.93 15.36
N LEU A 410 7.51 -32.55 14.77
CA LEU A 410 6.16 -31.99 14.71
C LEU A 410 5.16 -33.08 15.09
N ASP A 411 4.58 -32.95 16.28
CA ASP A 411 3.53 -33.87 16.73
C ASP A 411 2.26 -33.67 15.89
N ARG A 412 1.71 -34.78 15.41
CA ARG A 412 0.45 -34.83 14.68
C ARG A 412 -0.70 -34.23 15.50
N LYS A 413 -0.72 -34.42 16.83
CA LYS A 413 -1.83 -33.93 17.69
C LYS A 413 -2.02 -32.43 17.60
N VAL A 414 -0.93 -31.68 17.45
CA VAL A 414 -0.96 -30.22 17.32
C VAL A 414 -1.82 -29.78 16.12
N LEU A 415 -1.78 -30.54 15.02
CA LEU A 415 -2.51 -30.23 13.80
C LEU A 415 -4.02 -30.51 13.90
N GLU A 416 -4.41 -31.37 14.83
CA GLU A 416 -5.82 -31.68 15.11
C GLU A 416 -6.51 -30.48 15.78
N TYR A 417 -5.77 -29.65 16.51
CA TYR A 417 -6.28 -28.43 17.13
C TYR A 417 -6.50 -27.26 16.16
N LEU A 418 -5.96 -27.32 14.95
CA LEU A 418 -5.97 -26.21 13.98
C LEU A 418 -6.87 -26.49 12.76
N PRO A 419 -8.18 -26.71 12.90
CA PRO A 419 -9.04 -27.25 11.83
C PRO A 419 -9.10 -26.36 10.57
N ARG A 420 -8.91 -25.04 10.69
CA ARG A 420 -8.96 -24.08 9.58
C ARG A 420 -7.61 -23.79 8.90
N LEU A 421 -6.54 -24.49 9.29
CA LEU A 421 -5.21 -24.27 8.75
C LEU A 421 -5.12 -24.60 7.26
N ARG A 422 -4.87 -23.56 6.45
CA ARG A 422 -4.76 -23.63 4.99
C ARG A 422 -3.30 -23.62 4.54
N HIS A 423 -2.49 -22.75 5.12
CA HIS A 423 -1.08 -22.61 4.76
C HIS A 423 -0.18 -22.85 5.97
N LEU A 424 0.77 -23.76 5.82
CA LEU A 424 1.75 -24.12 6.84
C LEU A 424 3.15 -24.09 6.25
N TYR A 425 4.00 -23.21 6.77
CA TYR A 425 5.36 -23.02 6.29
C TYR A 425 6.37 -23.54 7.33
N LEU A 426 7.18 -24.52 6.93
CA LEU A 426 8.04 -25.33 7.81
C LEU A 426 9.48 -25.50 7.28
N ASP A 427 9.78 -24.99 6.09
CA ASP A 427 11.13 -25.03 5.52
C ASP A 427 12.17 -24.30 6.38
N GLY A 428 13.44 -24.69 6.22
CA GLY A 428 14.55 -24.11 6.99
C GLY A 428 14.68 -24.57 8.45
N ASN A 429 13.92 -25.59 8.86
CA ASN A 429 14.02 -26.21 10.18
C ASN A 429 14.86 -27.51 10.16
N PRO A 430 15.55 -27.88 11.24
CA PRO A 430 16.38 -29.08 11.34
C PRO A 430 15.56 -30.36 11.56
N TRP A 431 14.70 -30.72 10.59
CA TRP A 431 13.76 -31.83 10.71
C TRP A 431 14.44 -33.17 10.96
N ASN A 432 14.00 -33.86 12.01
CA ASN A 432 14.27 -35.27 12.26
C ASN A 432 13.17 -36.11 11.61
N CYS A 433 13.47 -36.64 10.43
CA CYS A 433 12.58 -37.39 9.57
C CYS A 433 12.37 -38.83 10.03
N THR A 434 11.79 -38.97 11.21
CA THR A 434 11.32 -40.24 11.73
C THR A 434 10.02 -40.67 11.03
N CYS A 435 9.60 -41.92 11.25
CA CYS A 435 8.32 -42.40 10.75
C CYS A 435 7.12 -41.65 11.33
N ASP A 436 7.26 -41.01 12.49
CA ASP A 436 6.21 -40.17 13.07
C ASP A 436 5.99 -38.89 12.26
N LEU A 437 7.07 -38.23 11.82
CA LEU A 437 6.96 -37.07 10.93
C LEU A 437 6.27 -37.42 9.60
N LEU A 438 6.50 -38.64 9.09
CA LEU A 438 5.82 -39.12 7.88
C LEU A 438 4.34 -39.42 8.11
N ARG A 439 3.94 -39.84 9.31
CA ARG A 439 2.52 -39.93 9.69
C ARG A 439 1.90 -38.53 9.76
N THR A 440 2.60 -37.56 10.32
CA THR A 440 2.20 -36.14 10.34
C THR A 440 2.01 -35.60 8.92
N ARG A 441 2.95 -35.87 8.01
CA ARG A 441 2.82 -35.57 6.57
C ARG A 441 1.54 -36.13 5.97
N ARG A 442 1.23 -37.42 6.18
CA ARG A 442 0.02 -38.04 5.61
C ARG A 442 -1.25 -37.34 6.11
N ALA A 443 -1.29 -36.95 7.40
CA ALA A 443 -2.39 -36.20 7.96
C ALA A 443 -2.54 -34.80 7.33
N LEU A 444 -1.42 -34.08 7.10
CA LEU A 444 -1.41 -32.77 6.44
C LEU A 444 -1.94 -32.83 5.00
N VAL A 445 -1.49 -33.83 4.23
CA VAL A 445 -1.93 -34.02 2.84
C VAL A 445 -3.41 -34.40 2.79
N ALA A 446 -3.87 -35.31 3.66
CA ALA A 446 -5.27 -35.70 3.71
C ALA A 446 -6.22 -34.54 4.05
N LYS A 447 -5.73 -33.57 4.85
CA LYS A 447 -6.47 -32.36 5.19
C LYS A 447 -6.50 -31.32 4.06
N GLY A 448 -5.64 -31.45 3.04
CA GLY A 448 -5.51 -30.47 1.96
C GLY A 448 -4.81 -29.18 2.37
N THR A 449 -4.01 -29.21 3.45
CA THR A 449 -3.19 -28.06 3.86
C THR A 449 -2.06 -27.87 2.85
N ASP A 450 -1.86 -26.65 2.36
CA ASP A 450 -0.70 -26.26 1.55
C ASP A 450 0.52 -26.14 2.47
N VAL A 451 1.42 -27.10 2.34
CA VAL A 451 2.60 -27.22 3.21
C VAL A 451 3.87 -26.97 2.40
N ARG A 452 4.58 -25.91 2.76
CA ARG A 452 5.98 -25.72 2.35
C ARG A 452 6.87 -26.40 3.38
N GLY A 453 7.11 -27.69 3.15
CA GLY A 453 7.94 -28.52 4.01
C GLY A 453 9.44 -28.28 3.85
N GLY A 454 10.24 -28.89 4.71
CA GLY A 454 11.70 -28.75 4.72
C GLY A 454 12.46 -29.98 4.23
N GLN A 455 13.78 -29.92 4.41
CA GLN A 455 14.69 -31.04 4.21
C GLN A 455 14.99 -31.72 5.54
N CYS A 456 15.27 -33.01 5.50
CA CYS A 456 15.71 -33.79 6.64
C CYS A 456 17.13 -33.39 7.06
N ALA A 457 17.30 -33.05 8.33
CA ALA A 457 18.61 -32.91 8.96
C ALA A 457 19.07 -34.23 9.59
N ALA A 458 18.12 -35.00 10.13
CA ALA A 458 18.32 -36.32 10.71
C ALA A 458 17.18 -37.27 10.28
N PRO A 459 17.35 -38.60 10.38
CA PRO A 459 18.62 -39.30 10.60
C PRO A 459 19.54 -39.20 9.36
N ALA A 460 20.85 -39.48 9.54
CA ALA A 460 21.88 -39.25 8.52
C ALA A 460 21.59 -39.87 7.14
N GLN A 461 20.88 -41.01 7.11
CA GLN A 461 20.50 -41.73 5.89
C GLN A 461 19.48 -40.97 5.02
N SER A 462 18.72 -40.06 5.63
CA SER A 462 17.69 -39.25 4.98
C SER A 462 18.12 -37.80 4.78
N ARG A 463 19.34 -37.43 5.21
CA ARG A 463 19.80 -36.05 5.23
C ARG A 463 19.74 -35.41 3.82
N GLY A 464 19.16 -34.21 3.75
CA GLY A 464 18.98 -33.45 2.50
C GLY A 464 17.73 -33.83 1.69
N GLU A 465 17.08 -34.95 2.00
CA GLU A 465 15.81 -35.34 1.35
C GLU A 465 14.68 -34.42 1.79
N SER A 466 13.77 -34.06 0.89
CA SER A 466 12.54 -33.35 1.27
C SER A 466 11.56 -34.32 1.95
N TRP A 467 11.14 -34.02 3.17
CA TRP A 467 10.26 -34.93 3.90
C TRP A 467 8.83 -34.97 3.36
N MET A 468 8.44 -33.93 2.62
CA MET A 468 7.13 -33.81 1.97
C MET A 468 7.05 -34.54 0.62
N SER A 469 8.14 -34.64 -0.15
CA SER A 469 8.12 -35.18 -1.52
C SER A 469 8.95 -36.44 -1.74
N SER A 470 9.95 -36.73 -0.89
CA SER A 470 10.82 -37.89 -1.09
C SER A 470 10.05 -39.21 -0.92
N LYS A 471 10.19 -40.09 -1.91
CA LYS A 471 9.64 -41.46 -1.90
C LYS A 471 10.53 -42.43 -1.12
N LYS A 472 11.83 -42.17 -1.07
CA LYS A 472 12.84 -43.01 -0.41
C LYS A 472 12.58 -43.14 1.08
N ILE A 473 12.31 -42.02 1.75
CA ILE A 473 12.01 -41.99 3.20
C ILE A 473 10.66 -42.65 3.53
N LEU A 474 9.68 -42.57 2.62
CA LEU A 474 8.37 -43.21 2.80
C LEU A 474 8.50 -44.73 2.80
N GLN A 475 9.24 -45.27 1.83
CA GLN A 475 9.47 -46.71 1.71
C GLN A 475 10.19 -47.28 2.94
N GLN A 476 11.19 -46.57 3.47
CA GLN A 476 11.90 -46.98 4.69
C GLN A 476 10.99 -47.16 5.91
N CYS A 477 9.93 -46.36 6.02
CA CYS A 477 8.96 -46.48 7.11
C CYS A 477 7.86 -47.50 6.84
N GLU A 478 7.46 -47.69 5.57
CA GLU A 478 6.53 -48.74 5.16
C GLU A 478 7.14 -50.14 5.32
N ASP A 479 8.42 -50.31 5.02
CA ASP A 479 9.14 -51.57 5.22
C ASP A 479 9.27 -51.92 6.71
N ASN A 480 9.52 -50.93 7.57
CA ASN A 480 9.56 -51.10 9.03
C ASN A 480 8.17 -51.40 9.63
N LEU A 481 7.11 -50.75 9.15
CA LEU A 481 5.72 -51.08 9.51
C LEU A 481 5.37 -52.51 9.08
N SER A 482 5.78 -52.94 7.87
CA SER A 482 5.59 -54.32 7.41
C SER A 482 6.38 -55.37 8.21
N SER A 483 7.44 -54.95 8.91
CA SER A 483 8.23 -55.82 9.80
C SER A 483 7.63 -55.93 11.21
N MET A 484 6.93 -54.89 11.68
CA MET A 484 6.17 -54.91 12.94
C MET A 484 4.78 -55.55 12.78
N GLU A 485 4.14 -55.38 11.62
CA GLU A 485 2.85 -55.99 11.29
C GLU A 485 2.99 -57.45 10.83
N ARG A 486 4.18 -57.93 10.46
CA ARG A 486 4.43 -59.36 10.21
C ARG A 486 4.27 -60.26 11.45
N GLY A 487 4.07 -59.69 12.64
CA GLY A 487 3.69 -60.40 13.84
C GLY A 487 2.18 -60.58 14.04
N LYS A 488 1.32 -59.90 13.27
CA LYS A 488 -0.14 -60.01 13.40
C LYS A 488 -0.84 -59.84 12.04
N GLU A 489 -1.58 -60.88 11.67
CA GLU A 489 -2.62 -60.89 10.64
C GLU A 489 -2.17 -61.11 9.19
N ASP A 490 -1.86 -62.38 8.96
CA ASP A 490 -2.39 -63.09 7.81
C ASP A 490 -3.91 -62.86 7.65
N ARG A 491 -4.34 -62.63 6.40
CA ARG A 491 -5.73 -62.52 5.88
C ARG A 491 -6.37 -61.12 5.87
N ARG A 492 -6.22 -60.42 4.73
CA ARG A 492 -7.25 -60.37 3.66
C ARG A 492 -6.81 -59.46 2.50
N LYS A 493 -6.94 -60.00 1.29
CA LYS A 493 -6.73 -59.35 0.00
C LYS A 493 -7.86 -58.36 -0.30
N MET A 494 -7.55 -57.19 -0.87
CA MET A 494 -8.16 -56.72 -2.13
C MET A 494 -7.34 -55.60 -2.80
N LYS A 495 -7.45 -55.53 -4.13
CA LYS A 495 -6.58 -54.82 -5.10
C LYS A 495 -7.05 -53.38 -5.42
N PRO A 496 -6.21 -52.57 -6.11
CA PRO A 496 -6.27 -51.11 -6.19
C PRO A 496 -6.92 -50.57 -7.47
N ASN A 497 -7.15 -49.25 -7.53
CA ASN A 497 -7.17 -48.37 -8.71
C ASN A 497 -7.43 -46.93 -8.20
N GLU A 498 -6.96 -45.82 -8.76
CA GLU A 498 -6.00 -45.50 -9.81
C GLU A 498 -5.65 -44.01 -9.59
N ALA A 499 -4.40 -43.65 -9.87
CA ALA A 499 -3.91 -42.28 -9.74
C ALA A 499 -4.29 -41.45 -10.97
N SER A 500 -4.57 -40.16 -10.76
CA SER A 500 -4.41 -39.15 -11.81
C SER A 500 -3.50 -38.03 -11.31
N SER A 501 -2.25 -38.12 -11.74
CA SER A 501 -1.21 -37.12 -11.68
C SER A 501 -1.48 -35.99 -12.69
N VAL A 502 -1.38 -34.73 -12.26
CA VAL A 502 -0.81 -33.66 -13.09
C VAL A 502 0.04 -32.79 -12.17
N GLY A 503 1.34 -32.77 -12.43
CA GLY A 503 2.26 -31.78 -11.88
C GLY A 503 2.56 -30.72 -12.93
N VAL A 504 2.86 -29.50 -12.47
CA VAL A 504 4.19 -28.87 -12.49
C VAL A 504 4.02 -27.35 -12.52
N ASN A 505 4.69 -26.73 -11.54
CA ASN A 505 5.33 -25.41 -11.46
C ASN A 505 4.97 -24.33 -12.48
N THR A 506 4.76 -23.13 -11.95
CA THR A 506 5.72 -22.02 -12.13
C THR A 506 5.82 -21.20 -10.84
N ASP A 507 7.05 -20.81 -10.53
CA ASP A 507 7.45 -19.82 -9.54
C ASP A 507 6.70 -18.49 -9.74
N ASP A 508 6.42 -17.78 -8.65
CA ASP A 508 6.46 -16.31 -8.60
C ASP A 508 6.33 -15.83 -7.14
N ASP A 509 7.43 -15.30 -6.62
CA ASP A 509 7.54 -14.54 -5.38
C ASP A 509 7.18 -13.08 -5.66
N TYR A 510 5.99 -12.59 -5.26
CA TYR A 510 5.79 -11.19 -4.88
C TYR A 510 4.42 -10.95 -4.21
N TYR A 511 4.43 -10.02 -3.26
CA TYR A 511 3.43 -9.67 -2.24
C TYR A 511 1.97 -9.43 -2.70
N ASP A 512 1.01 -9.80 -1.83
CA ASP A 512 -0.19 -9.00 -1.64
C ASP A 512 -0.65 -9.04 -0.17
N TYR A 513 -0.71 -7.86 0.46
CA TYR A 513 -1.07 -7.62 1.86
C TYR A 513 -2.46 -6.97 1.92
N GLU A 514 -3.49 -7.55 1.34
CA GLU A 514 -4.87 -7.14 1.60
C GLU A 514 -5.79 -8.35 1.58
N LEU A 515 -6.23 -8.79 2.75
CA LEU A 515 -7.48 -9.53 2.91
C LEU A 515 -8.18 -8.95 4.14
N ASP A 516 -9.32 -8.30 3.85
CA ASP A 516 -10.25 -7.62 4.74
C ASP A 516 -10.65 -8.39 6.02
#